data_AF-A0A5E5P252-F1
#
_entry.id   AF-A0A5E5P252-F1
#
_cell.length_a   1.000
_cell.length_b   1.000
_cell.length_c   1.000
_cell.angle_alpha   90.00
_cell.angle_beta   90.00
_cell.angle_gamma   90.00
#
_symmetry.space_group_name_H-M   'P 1'
#
loop_
_entity.id
_entity.type
_entity.pdbx_description
1 polymer ?
#
loop_
_entity_poly.entity_id
_entity_poly.type
_entity_poly.pdbx_seq_one_letter_code
_entity_poly.pdbx_strand_id
1 'polypeptide(L)'
;MVHGVEHTTNGNTAAFPRTPEAHHRADSTTNTTTKESNSMDAQDIINGLAHYTGTESYFSLGTMFRNAVYTDGVQFLIENAQCAWLVTDAMAWVTQKVPGQNYDDGFMTVELHPKEDGTADLLITDGNGTTLYTQHYTAHTFPLPKGIKLYAVWGETSRGPCWILMVTSEY
;
A
#
# COMPACT_ATOMS: atom_id res chain seq x y z
N MET A 1 -1.17 74.51 7.85
CA MET A 1 -2.15 75.60 8.08
C MET A 1 -3.54 74.98 7.97
N VAL A 2 -4.17 74.67 9.12
CA VAL A 2 -5.50 75.16 9.59
C VAL A 2 -6.62 74.97 8.55
N HIS A 3 -7.76 74.28 8.74
CA HIS A 3 -8.68 73.95 9.86
C HIS A 3 -9.42 72.63 9.48
N GLY A 4 -9.89 71.74 10.38
CA GLY A 4 -11.09 71.86 11.24
C GLY A 4 -12.40 71.83 10.41
N VAL A 5 -13.51 71.14 10.68
CA VAL A 5 -14.14 70.68 11.94
C VAL A 5 -15.32 69.72 11.59
N GLU A 6 -15.38 68.61 12.31
CA GLU A 6 -16.49 67.86 12.95
C GLU A 6 -17.98 67.87 12.52
N HIS A 7 -18.52 66.62 12.56
CA HIS A 7 -19.80 66.13 13.14
C HIS A 7 -21.17 66.70 12.71
N THR A 8 -22.13 65.81 12.41
CA THR A 8 -23.49 65.82 13.02
C THR A 8 -24.26 64.49 12.83
N THR A 9 -25.13 64.24 13.80
CA THR A 9 -25.95 63.07 14.14
C THR A 9 -27.33 63.06 13.44
N ASN A 10 -28.06 61.95 13.60
CA ASN A 10 -29.54 61.76 13.67
C ASN A 10 -30.04 60.76 12.59
N GLY A 11 -30.91 59.79 12.83
CA GLY A 11 -31.86 59.60 13.92
C GLY A 11 -33.30 59.47 13.37
N ASN A 12 -33.72 58.22 13.08
CA ASN A 12 -35.04 57.63 13.33
C ASN A 12 -36.29 57.92 12.43
N THR A 13 -36.99 56.83 12.06
CA THR A 13 -38.47 56.59 12.22
C THR A 13 -39.32 56.22 10.98
N ALA A 14 -39.72 54.93 10.97
CA ALA A 14 -41.03 54.28 10.69
C ALA A 14 -41.72 54.29 9.31
N ALA A 15 -42.10 53.08 8.85
CA ALA A 15 -43.52 52.64 8.75
C ALA A 15 -43.72 51.21 8.15
N PHE A 16 -44.02 50.23 9.02
CA PHE A 16 -45.04 49.13 8.96
C PHE A 16 -45.11 48.08 7.80
N PRO A 17 -45.80 46.91 7.96
CA PRO A 17 -45.65 45.87 9.00
C PRO A 17 -45.82 44.39 8.51
N ARG A 18 -45.59 43.44 9.43
CA ARG A 18 -46.09 42.04 9.56
C ARG A 18 -45.42 40.87 8.80
N THR A 19 -44.95 39.94 9.63
CA THR A 19 -44.38 38.58 9.47
C THR A 19 -45.32 37.59 8.74
N PRO A 20 -44.79 36.45 8.24
CA PRO A 20 -44.81 35.24 9.06
C PRO A 20 -43.52 34.40 9.02
N GLU A 21 -43.29 33.71 10.12
CA GLU A 21 -42.25 32.72 10.36
C GLU A 21 -42.21 31.64 9.26
N ALA A 22 -41.04 31.44 8.66
CA ALA A 22 -40.70 30.23 7.92
C ALA A 22 -39.58 29.52 8.68
N HIS A 23 -39.98 28.65 9.61
CA HIS A 23 -39.16 27.49 9.97
C HIS A 23 -39.05 26.62 8.73
N HIS A 24 -37.85 26.40 8.19
CA HIS A 24 -37.37 25.11 7.72
C HIS A 24 -35.93 25.24 7.17
N ARG A 25 -34.99 24.88 8.04
CA ARG A 25 -33.81 24.04 7.77
C ARG A 25 -32.90 24.49 6.60
N ALA A 26 -31.93 25.32 6.95
CA ALA A 26 -30.61 25.27 6.32
C ALA A 26 -30.01 23.88 6.58
N ASP A 27 -29.79 23.13 5.51
CA ASP A 27 -28.45 22.79 5.05
C ASP A 27 -28.63 21.83 3.89
N SER A 28 -28.43 22.37 2.68
CA SER A 28 -28.06 21.58 1.52
C SER A 28 -26.75 20.89 1.84
N THR A 29 -26.81 19.71 2.46
CA THR A 29 -25.70 18.77 2.44
C THR A 29 -25.63 18.23 1.03
N THR A 30 -24.94 18.98 0.17
CA THR A 30 -24.41 18.45 -1.06
C THR A 30 -23.56 17.25 -0.66
N ASN A 31 -24.06 16.04 -0.91
CA ASN A 31 -23.23 14.84 -0.92
C ASN A 31 -22.24 15.03 -2.06
N THR A 32 -21.13 15.68 -1.74
CA THR A 32 -19.95 15.74 -2.59
C THR A 32 -19.43 14.32 -2.64
N THR A 33 -19.79 13.62 -3.71
CA THR A 33 -19.06 12.46 -4.23
C THR A 33 -17.62 12.90 -4.41
N THR A 34 -16.81 12.72 -3.37
CA THR A 34 -15.36 12.78 -3.48
C THR A 34 -14.97 11.60 -4.35
N LYS A 35 -14.39 11.93 -5.49
CA LYS A 35 -13.80 11.01 -6.45
C LYS A 35 -12.70 10.23 -5.70
N GLU A 36 -13.04 9.04 -5.22
CA GLU A 36 -12.14 8.15 -4.50
C GLU A 36 -10.94 7.81 -5.38
N SER A 37 -9.75 8.24 -4.96
CA SER A 37 -8.53 7.55 -5.35
C SER A 37 -8.61 6.16 -4.74
N ASN A 38 -8.71 5.14 -5.60
CA ASN A 38 -9.01 3.74 -5.30
C ASN A 38 -7.90 2.99 -4.51
N SER A 39 -7.41 3.54 -3.40
CA SER A 39 -6.50 2.84 -2.49
C SER A 39 -7.31 2.26 -1.33
N MET A 40 -7.38 0.93 -1.25
CA MET A 40 -7.94 0.24 -0.08
C MET A 40 -7.19 0.67 1.20
N ASP A 41 -7.91 0.75 2.31
CA ASP A 41 -7.30 1.04 3.61
C ASP A 41 -6.34 -0.09 4.02
N ALA A 42 -5.31 0.25 4.82
CA ALA A 42 -4.33 -0.72 5.29
C ALA A 42 -4.99 -1.89 6.04
N GLN A 43 -6.08 -1.64 6.78
CA GLN A 43 -6.80 -2.71 7.48
C GLN A 43 -7.54 -3.64 6.51
N ASP A 44 -8.12 -3.10 5.44
CA ASP A 44 -8.82 -3.89 4.42
C ASP A 44 -7.84 -4.78 3.66
N ILE A 45 -6.63 -4.27 3.37
CA ILE A 45 -5.56 -5.07 2.76
C ILE A 45 -5.18 -6.24 3.67
N ILE A 46 -4.97 -6.00 4.96
CA ILE A 46 -4.62 -7.06 5.93
C ILE A 46 -5.73 -8.11 6.02
N ASN A 47 -6.98 -7.69 6.09
CA ASN A 47 -8.13 -8.59 6.15
C ASN A 47 -8.26 -9.41 4.85
N GLY A 48 -8.06 -8.77 3.69
CA GLY A 48 -8.06 -9.42 2.40
C GLY A 48 -6.97 -10.49 2.28
N LEU A 49 -5.75 -10.19 2.73
CA LEU A 49 -4.63 -11.14 2.72
C LEU A 49 -4.92 -12.39 3.55
N ALA A 50 -5.66 -12.28 4.65
CA ALA A 50 -5.99 -13.40 5.51
C ALA A 50 -6.92 -14.44 4.85
N HIS A 51 -7.60 -14.09 3.75
CA HIS A 51 -8.48 -15.01 3.02
C HIS A 51 -7.73 -15.91 2.04
N TYR A 52 -6.49 -15.57 1.67
CA TYR A 52 -5.65 -16.40 0.80
C TYR A 52 -5.02 -17.53 1.63
N THR A 53 -5.65 -18.70 1.60
CA THR A 53 -5.27 -19.90 2.37
C THR A 53 -4.78 -21.05 1.49
N GLY A 54 -4.49 -20.76 0.22
CA GLY A 54 -3.95 -21.67 -0.77
C GLY A 54 -3.82 -20.96 -2.11
N THR A 55 -2.89 -21.43 -2.94
CA THR A 55 -2.63 -20.85 -4.25
C THR A 55 -3.49 -21.51 -5.32
N GLU A 56 -4.32 -20.71 -5.98
CA GLU A 56 -5.13 -21.19 -7.11
C GLU A 56 -4.46 -20.89 -8.45
N SER A 57 -3.65 -19.84 -8.52
CA SER A 57 -3.05 -19.36 -9.77
C SER A 57 -1.63 -18.84 -9.59
N TYR A 58 -0.80 -19.14 -10.58
CA TYR A 58 0.58 -18.63 -10.67
C TYR A 58 0.68 -17.57 -11.77
N PHE A 59 1.20 -16.41 -11.40
CA PHE A 59 1.42 -15.27 -12.28
C PHE A 59 2.91 -15.10 -12.59
N SER A 60 3.22 -14.69 -13.82
CA SER A 60 4.61 -14.48 -14.24
C SER A 60 5.05 -13.07 -13.94
N LEU A 61 6.26 -12.90 -13.40
CA LEU A 61 6.86 -11.57 -13.15
C LEU A 61 7.46 -10.93 -14.42
N GLY A 62 7.03 -11.38 -15.60
CA GLY A 62 7.50 -10.90 -16.91
C GLY A 62 8.74 -11.61 -17.47
N THR A 63 9.18 -11.18 -18.64
CA THR A 63 10.21 -11.84 -19.46
C THR A 63 11.61 -11.84 -18.82
N MET A 64 11.90 -10.91 -17.90
CA MET A 64 13.20 -10.85 -17.22
C MET A 64 13.33 -11.95 -16.15
N PHE A 65 12.22 -12.33 -15.51
CA PHE A 65 12.18 -13.27 -14.40
C PHE A 65 11.56 -14.60 -14.85
N ARG A 66 12.16 -15.25 -15.85
CA ARG A 66 11.63 -16.50 -16.44
C ARG A 66 11.51 -17.67 -15.45
N ASN A 67 12.36 -17.67 -14.42
CA ASN A 67 12.42 -18.71 -13.39
C ASN A 67 11.75 -18.27 -12.09
N ALA A 68 10.80 -17.33 -12.17
CA ALA A 68 10.03 -16.88 -11.02
C ALA A 68 8.57 -16.62 -11.37
N VAL A 69 7.71 -17.02 -10.45
CA VAL A 69 6.28 -16.76 -10.44
C VAL A 69 5.86 -16.27 -9.07
N TYR A 70 4.65 -15.76 -8.97
CA TYR A 70 4.04 -15.38 -7.70
C TYR A 70 2.56 -15.79 -7.68
N THR A 71 1.99 -15.87 -6.50
CA THR A 71 0.64 -16.39 -6.27
C THR A 71 -0.44 -15.32 -6.38
N ASP A 72 -1.70 -15.73 -6.36
CA ASP A 72 -2.86 -14.83 -6.31
C ASP A 72 -2.88 -13.94 -5.06
N GLY A 73 -2.45 -14.44 -3.90
CA GLY A 73 -2.29 -13.59 -2.71
C GLY A 73 -1.27 -12.46 -2.92
N VAL A 74 -0.17 -12.74 -3.62
CA VAL A 74 0.82 -11.71 -3.97
C VAL A 74 0.29 -10.77 -5.07
N GLN A 75 -0.48 -11.28 -6.04
CA GLN A 75 -1.15 -10.44 -7.04
C GLN A 75 -2.07 -9.42 -6.36
N PHE A 76 -2.89 -9.86 -5.41
CA PHE A 76 -3.75 -8.99 -4.60
C PHE A 76 -2.94 -7.93 -3.86
N LEU A 77 -1.81 -8.31 -3.27
CA LEU A 77 -0.90 -7.36 -2.61
C LEU A 77 -0.36 -6.32 -3.60
N ILE A 78 0.10 -6.73 -4.79
CA ILE A 78 0.62 -5.81 -5.81
C ILE A 78 -0.43 -4.77 -6.21
N GLU A 79 -1.67 -5.22 -6.46
CA GLU A 79 -2.76 -4.36 -6.93
C GLU A 79 -3.23 -3.37 -5.86
N ASN A 80 -3.42 -3.84 -4.63
CA ASN A 80 -4.03 -3.05 -3.56
C ASN A 80 -3.00 -2.27 -2.73
N ALA A 81 -1.79 -2.79 -2.57
CA ALA A 81 -0.70 -2.14 -1.86
C ALA A 81 0.28 -1.40 -2.78
N GLN A 82 0.06 -1.42 -4.09
CA GLN A 82 0.90 -0.77 -5.12
C GLN A 82 2.39 -1.10 -4.97
N CYS A 83 2.70 -2.33 -4.59
CA CYS A 83 4.04 -2.76 -4.18
C CYS A 83 4.74 -3.64 -5.23
N ALA A 84 4.46 -3.42 -6.52
CA ALA A 84 5.14 -4.14 -7.61
C ALA A 84 6.67 -4.04 -7.50
N TRP A 85 7.18 -2.88 -7.05
CA TRP A 85 8.60 -2.63 -6.81
C TRP A 85 9.21 -3.59 -5.78
N LEU A 86 8.48 -3.92 -4.71
CA LEU A 86 8.94 -4.83 -3.66
C LEU A 86 9.12 -6.24 -4.22
N VAL A 87 8.16 -6.68 -5.03
CA VAL A 87 8.19 -8.00 -5.67
C VAL A 87 9.34 -8.08 -6.66
N THR A 88 9.55 -7.05 -7.49
CA THR A 88 10.66 -7.05 -8.45
C THR A 88 12.02 -7.02 -7.75
N ASP A 89 12.19 -6.22 -6.71
CA ASP A 89 13.46 -6.12 -5.97
C ASP A 89 13.79 -7.42 -5.23
N ALA A 90 12.81 -8.00 -4.55
CA ALA A 90 12.98 -9.27 -3.85
C ALA A 90 13.34 -10.40 -4.83
N MET A 91 12.57 -10.53 -5.92
CA MET A 91 12.79 -11.61 -6.88
C MET A 91 14.05 -11.40 -7.71
N ALA A 92 14.50 -10.16 -7.91
CA ALA A 92 15.79 -9.88 -8.51
C ALA A 92 16.92 -10.51 -7.71
N TRP A 93 16.88 -10.48 -6.38
CA TRP A 93 17.90 -11.12 -5.56
C TRP A 93 17.68 -12.64 -5.46
N VAL A 94 16.45 -13.10 -5.18
CA VAL A 94 16.13 -14.53 -5.03
C VAL A 94 16.49 -15.35 -6.28
N THR A 95 16.25 -14.80 -7.47
CA THR A 95 16.52 -15.51 -8.74
C THR A 95 17.97 -15.39 -9.21
N GLN A 96 18.80 -14.58 -8.55
CA GLN A 96 20.22 -14.47 -8.89
C GLN A 96 20.92 -15.80 -8.60
N LYS A 97 21.43 -16.44 -9.64
CA LYS A 97 22.30 -17.60 -9.50
C LYS A 97 23.68 -17.12 -9.02
N VAL A 98 23.94 -17.24 -7.73
CA VAL A 98 25.29 -17.03 -7.18
C VAL A 98 26.12 -18.30 -7.44
N PRO A 99 27.24 -18.22 -8.18
CA PRO A 99 28.09 -19.38 -8.42
C PRO A 99 28.55 -20.04 -7.10
N GLY A 100 28.28 -21.33 -6.94
CA GLY A 100 28.63 -22.09 -5.75
C GLY A 100 27.53 -22.20 -4.69
N GLN A 101 26.38 -21.54 -4.88
CA GLN A 101 25.20 -21.72 -4.05
C GLN A 101 24.06 -22.33 -4.87
N ASN A 102 23.69 -23.57 -4.52
CA ASN A 102 22.51 -24.23 -5.09
C ASN A 102 21.31 -23.86 -4.24
N TYR A 103 20.58 -22.84 -4.67
CA TYR A 103 19.31 -22.45 -4.05
C TYR A 103 18.11 -23.17 -4.68
N ASP A 104 18.34 -24.08 -5.63
CA ASP A 104 17.33 -24.84 -6.38
C ASP A 104 16.64 -25.95 -5.52
N ASP A 105 16.60 -25.77 -4.19
CA ASP A 105 15.82 -26.52 -3.17
C ASP A 105 15.59 -25.63 -1.92
N GLY A 106 15.60 -24.31 -2.13
CA GLY A 106 15.68 -23.33 -1.06
C GLY A 106 14.33 -22.83 -0.58
N PHE A 107 14.29 -22.47 0.70
CA PHE A 107 13.26 -21.63 1.29
C PHE A 107 13.92 -20.31 1.71
N MET A 108 13.27 -19.20 1.39
CA MET A 108 13.71 -17.87 1.81
C MET A 108 12.51 -17.07 2.31
N THR A 109 12.76 -16.17 3.26
CA THR A 109 11.76 -15.16 3.64
C THR A 109 12.15 -13.82 3.06
N VAL A 110 11.15 -13.09 2.57
CA VAL A 110 11.27 -11.72 2.08
C VAL A 110 10.47 -10.85 3.04
N GLU A 111 11.15 -9.96 3.76
CA GLU A 111 10.56 -9.17 4.82
C GLU A 111 10.80 -7.68 4.57
N LEU A 112 9.72 -6.92 4.42
CA LEU A 112 9.79 -5.46 4.36
C LEU A 112 9.43 -4.90 5.74
N HIS A 113 10.31 -4.06 6.28
CA HIS A 113 10.17 -3.39 7.57
C HIS A 113 10.16 -1.87 7.38
N PRO A 114 8.97 -1.26 7.15
CA PRO A 114 8.78 0.19 7.16
C PRO A 114 9.10 0.80 8.51
N LYS A 115 9.57 2.04 8.49
CA LYS A 115 9.90 2.84 9.68
C LYS A 115 9.08 4.12 9.71
N GLU A 116 8.89 4.66 10.91
CA GLU A 116 8.10 5.88 11.12
C GLU A 116 8.68 7.12 10.42
N ASP A 117 9.98 7.12 10.13
CA ASP A 117 10.66 8.19 9.39
C ASP A 117 10.45 8.14 7.85
N GLY A 118 9.66 7.17 7.36
CA GLY A 118 9.38 6.96 5.94
C GLY A 118 10.42 6.13 5.21
N THR A 119 11.46 5.66 5.90
CA THR A 119 12.43 4.70 5.36
C THR A 119 11.94 3.26 5.54
N ALA A 120 12.54 2.31 4.84
CA ALA A 120 12.25 0.88 5.03
C ALA A 120 13.50 0.03 4.84
N ASP A 121 13.52 -1.14 5.47
CA ASP A 121 14.51 -2.18 5.20
C ASP A 121 13.84 -3.41 4.59
N LEU A 122 14.35 -3.87 3.45
CA LEU A 122 14.03 -5.18 2.88
C LEU A 122 15.10 -6.17 3.31
N LEU A 123 14.69 -7.22 3.98
CA LEU A 123 15.54 -8.32 4.43
C LEU A 123 15.15 -9.57 3.66
N ILE A 124 16.14 -10.28 3.13
CA ILE A 124 15.96 -11.63 2.60
C ILE A 124 16.74 -12.58 3.49
N THR A 125 16.06 -13.58 4.04
CA THR A 125 16.64 -14.55 4.99
C THR A 125 16.51 -15.98 4.46
N ASP A 126 17.32 -16.90 5.00
CA ASP A 126 17.24 -18.33 4.73
C ASP A 126 16.06 -19.04 5.44
N GLY A 127 15.18 -18.30 6.12
CA GLY A 127 14.10 -18.83 6.95
C GLY A 127 14.54 -19.43 8.29
N ASN A 128 15.85 -19.56 8.54
CA ASN A 128 16.44 -20.11 9.76
C ASN A 128 17.09 -19.03 10.64
N GLY A 129 16.80 -17.76 10.37
CA GLY A 129 17.31 -16.62 11.13
C GLY A 129 18.61 -16.04 10.61
N THR A 130 19.14 -16.52 9.47
CA THR A 130 20.29 -15.91 8.80
C THR A 130 19.82 -14.92 7.75
N THR A 131 20.13 -13.65 7.92
CA THR A 131 19.93 -12.63 6.88
C THR A 131 20.96 -12.82 5.78
N LEU A 132 20.49 -13.12 4.57
CA LEU A 132 21.33 -13.29 3.38
C LEU A 132 21.54 -11.97 2.63
N TYR A 133 20.53 -11.09 2.68
CA TYR A 133 20.58 -9.79 2.01
C TYR A 133 19.77 -8.74 2.76
N THR A 134 20.24 -7.50 2.67
CA THR A 134 19.56 -6.33 3.24
C THR A 134 19.66 -5.18 2.24
N GLN A 135 18.50 -4.60 1.92
CA GLN A 135 18.37 -3.40 1.11
C GLN A 135 17.73 -2.31 1.95
N HIS A 136 18.39 -1.15 2.01
CA HIS A 136 17.84 0.03 2.68
C HIS A 136 17.15 0.94 1.65
N TYR A 137 15.92 1.36 1.96
CA TYR A 137 15.15 2.32 1.18
C TYR A 137 15.06 3.65 1.93
N THR A 138 15.48 4.73 1.28
CA THR A 138 15.35 6.10 1.81
C THR A 138 13.92 6.64 1.74
N ALA A 139 13.07 6.03 0.92
CA ALA A 139 11.64 6.29 0.82
C ALA A 139 10.93 5.08 0.22
N HIS A 140 9.66 4.86 0.56
CA HIS A 140 8.82 3.81 -0.03
C HIS A 140 7.36 4.24 -0.13
N THR A 141 6.57 3.49 -0.91
CA THR A 141 5.11 3.70 -1.06
C THR A 141 4.28 2.63 -0.35
N PHE A 142 4.93 1.68 0.34
CA PHE A 142 4.22 0.59 1.01
C PHE A 142 3.22 1.09 2.07
N PRO A 143 1.93 0.71 2.00
CA PRO A 143 0.88 1.28 2.86
C PRO A 143 0.77 0.62 4.23
N LEU A 144 1.33 -0.58 4.45
CA LEU A 144 1.20 -1.26 5.74
C LEU A 144 2.31 -0.83 6.70
N PRO A 145 2.01 -0.17 7.83
CA PRO A 145 3.04 0.34 8.74
C PRO A 145 3.80 -0.78 9.47
N LYS A 146 3.19 -1.96 9.64
CA LYS A 146 3.84 -3.13 10.24
C LYS A 146 4.71 -3.91 9.25
N GLY A 147 4.74 -3.49 7.98
CA GLY A 147 5.45 -4.23 6.95
C GLY A 147 4.73 -5.51 6.52
N ILE A 148 5.47 -6.37 5.84
CA ILE A 148 4.97 -7.64 5.33
C ILE A 148 6.10 -8.68 5.32
N LYS A 149 5.72 -9.93 5.52
CA LYS A 149 6.57 -11.10 5.31
C LYS A 149 5.97 -11.92 4.18
N LEU A 150 6.80 -12.35 3.25
CA LEU A 150 6.47 -13.22 2.13
C LEU A 150 7.43 -14.41 2.14
N TYR A 151 7.02 -15.51 1.52
CA TYR A 151 7.87 -16.68 1.32
C TYR A 151 8.25 -16.79 -0.14
N ALA A 152 9.54 -16.99 -0.39
CA ALA A 152 10.07 -17.37 -1.68
C ALA A 152 10.54 -18.82 -1.57
N VAL A 153 9.88 -19.70 -2.32
CA VAL A 153 10.12 -21.15 -2.24
C VAL A 153 10.46 -21.69 -3.61
N TRP A 154 11.44 -22.59 -3.66
CA TRP A 154 11.70 -23.34 -4.86
C TRP A 154 10.68 -24.47 -5.00
N GLY A 155 10.00 -24.56 -6.15
CA GLY A 155 8.96 -25.55 -6.36
C GLY A 155 8.73 -25.87 -7.83
N GLU A 156 7.93 -26.91 -8.08
CA GLU A 156 7.55 -27.33 -9.42
C GLU A 156 6.22 -26.68 -9.82
N THR A 157 6.18 -26.07 -10.99
CA THR A 157 4.94 -25.53 -11.58
C THR A 157 4.67 -26.19 -12.93
N SER A 158 3.54 -25.89 -13.56
CA SER A 158 3.26 -26.33 -14.93
C SER A 158 4.29 -25.87 -15.97
N ARG A 159 5.17 -24.93 -15.61
CA ARG A 159 6.24 -24.37 -16.44
C ARG A 159 7.62 -25.00 -16.16
N GLY A 160 7.70 -25.94 -15.22
CA GLY A 160 8.96 -26.48 -14.70
C GLY A 160 9.30 -25.95 -13.30
N PRO A 161 10.50 -26.30 -12.79
CA PRO A 161 10.97 -25.85 -11.48
C PRO A 161 11.34 -24.36 -11.52
N CYS A 162 10.80 -23.60 -10.57
CA CYS A 162 11.02 -22.16 -10.47
C CYS A 162 10.82 -21.66 -9.03
N TRP A 163 11.20 -20.41 -8.79
CA TRP A 163 10.88 -19.72 -7.56
C TRP A 163 9.42 -19.26 -7.54
N ILE A 164 8.74 -19.49 -6.42
CA ILE A 164 7.36 -19.09 -6.20
C ILE A 164 7.36 -18.13 -5.02
N LEU A 165 6.94 -16.89 -5.25
CA LEU A 165 6.70 -15.91 -4.19
C LEU A 165 5.23 -15.98 -3.74
N MET A 166 4.99 -16.17 -2.46
CA MET A 166 3.66 -16.35 -1.88
C MET A 166 3.49 -15.61 -0.56
N VAL A 167 2.25 -15.33 -0.17
CA VAL A 167 1.98 -14.79 1.18
C VAL A 167 2.10 -15.91 2.21
N THR A 168 2.41 -15.55 3.46
CA THR A 168 2.70 -16.56 4.51
C THR A 168 1.54 -17.49 4.84
N SER A 169 0.30 -17.10 4.52
CA SER A 169 -0.90 -17.89 4.75
C SER A 169 -1.18 -18.94 3.66
N GLU A 170 -0.45 -18.88 2.53
CA GLU A 170 -0.60 -19.83 1.42
C GLU A 170 0.34 -21.04 1.49
N TYR A 171 1.36 -20.99 2.34
CA TYR A 171 2.35 -22.06 2.53
C TYR A 171 1.93 -23.03 3.63
#